data_AF-A0AAV5D7J8-F1
#
_entry.id   AF-A0AAV5D7J8-F1
#
_cell.length_a   1.000
_cell.length_b   1.000
_cell.length_c   1.000
_cell.angle_alpha   90.00
_cell.angle_beta   90.00
_cell.angle_gamma   90.00
#
_symmetry.space_group_name_H-M   'P 1'
#
loop_
_entity.id
_entity.type
_entity.pdbx_description
1 polymer ?
#
loop_
_entity_poly.entity_id
_entity_poly.type
_entity_poly.pdbx_seq_one_letter_code
_entity_poly.pdbx_strand_id
1 'polypeptide(L)'
;MSMLVMKAVEDPRTLNKILYVRPPANMCSFSDLVGVWEEKTGKRLHKYHMPQEELVKRIQESPFPLNFQRGNGACDHGSSTRLRPDHGRLRRLRGHAALP
;
A
#
# COMPACT_ATOMS: atom_id res chain seq x y z
N MET A 1 -20.07 -4.25 8.97
CA MET A 1 -19.25 -4.42 7.75
C MET A 1 -19.05 -3.06 7.08
N SER A 2 -17.88 -2.82 6.45
CA SER A 2 -17.64 -1.59 5.69
C SER A 2 -18.39 -1.60 4.36
N MET A 3 -18.87 -0.43 3.91
CA MET A 3 -19.66 -0.27 2.68
C MET A 3 -18.94 -0.77 1.43
N LEU A 4 -17.62 -0.57 1.35
CA LEU A 4 -16.79 -1.05 0.24
C LEU A 4 -16.81 -2.57 0.11
N VAL A 5 -16.77 -3.28 1.24
CA VAL A 5 -16.76 -4.74 1.26
C VAL A 5 -18.13 -5.29 0.84
N MET A 6 -19.23 -4.69 1.32
CA MET A 6 -20.58 -5.10 0.89
C MET A 6 -20.74 -4.98 -0.62
N LYS A 7 -20.33 -3.83 -1.19
CA LYS A 7 -20.34 -3.62 -2.65
C LYS A 7 -19.44 -4.60 -3.39
N ALA A 8 -18.28 -4.95 -2.84
CA ALA A 8 -17.37 -5.92 -3.46
C ALA A 8 -17.89 -7.36 -3.39
N VAL A 9 -18.77 -7.68 -2.44
CA VAL A 9 -19.44 -8.99 -2.35
C VAL A 9 -20.59 -9.09 -3.37
N GLU A 10 -21.30 -7.99 -3.59
CA GLU A 10 -22.45 -7.92 -4.51
C GLU A 10 -22.04 -7.78 -6.00
N ASP A 11 -20.83 -7.30 -6.28
CA ASP A 11 -20.36 -7.10 -7.65
C ASP A 11 -19.87 -8.41 -8.29
N PRO A 12 -20.51 -8.95 -9.34
CA PRO A 12 -20.03 -10.17 -9.99
C PRO A 12 -18.64 -10.01 -10.63
N ARG A 13 -18.16 -8.77 -10.86
CA ARG A 13 -16.85 -8.50 -11.45
C ARG A 13 -15.69 -8.84 -10.51
N THR A 14 -15.94 -8.89 -9.19
CA THR A 14 -14.95 -9.20 -8.15
C THR A 14 -14.97 -10.67 -7.71
N LEU A 15 -15.88 -11.49 -8.24
CA LEU A 15 -15.93 -12.93 -7.98
C LEU A 15 -14.59 -13.59 -8.35
N ASN A 16 -14.03 -14.36 -7.42
CA ASN A 16 -12.74 -15.04 -7.55
C ASN A 16 -11.57 -14.12 -7.91
N LYS A 17 -11.61 -12.85 -7.48
CA LYS A 17 -10.54 -11.88 -7.69
C LYS A 17 -10.13 -11.18 -6.40
N ILE A 18 -8.89 -10.72 -6.37
CA ILE A 18 -8.37 -9.85 -5.31
C ILE A 18 -8.68 -8.40 -5.69
N LEU A 19 -9.44 -7.70 -4.83
CA LEU A 19 -9.73 -6.27 -5.00
C LEU A 19 -8.66 -5.44 -4.28
N TYR A 20 -7.85 -4.70 -5.04
CA TYR A 20 -6.89 -3.74 -4.49
C TYR A 20 -7.54 -2.37 -4.30
N VAL A 21 -7.66 -1.94 -3.04
CA VAL A 21 -8.26 -0.66 -2.67
C VAL A 21 -7.15 0.39 -2.54
N ARG A 22 -6.94 1.19 -3.60
CA ARG A 22 -5.92 2.25 -3.63
C ARG A 22 -6.52 3.58 -4.12
N PRO A 23 -7.25 4.32 -3.27
CA PRO A 23 -7.79 5.62 -3.62
C PRO A 23 -6.64 6.58 -3.96
N PRO A 24 -6.67 7.30 -5.10
CA PRO A 24 -5.57 8.19 -5.49
C PRO A 24 -5.23 9.26 -4.47
N ALA A 25 -6.23 9.79 -3.77
CA ALA A 25 -6.05 10.79 -2.72
C ALA A 25 -5.31 10.25 -1.47
N ASN A 26 -5.28 8.93 -1.28
CA ASN A 26 -4.67 8.28 -0.12
C ASN A 26 -3.32 7.64 -0.45
N MET A 27 -2.85 7.76 -1.68
CA MET A 27 -1.51 7.31 -2.08
C MET A 27 -0.48 8.39 -1.70
N CYS A 28 -0.13 8.46 -0.41
CA CYS A 28 0.81 9.42 0.15
C CYS A 28 2.00 8.74 0.84
N SER A 29 3.16 9.40 0.84
CA SER A 29 4.32 8.93 1.62
C SER A 29 4.17 9.25 3.11
N PHE A 30 5.00 8.65 3.97
CA PHE A 30 5.00 8.98 5.40
C PHE A 30 5.34 10.46 5.66
N SER A 31 6.24 11.04 4.86
CA SER A 31 6.55 12.47 4.93
C SER A 31 5.36 13.35 4.56
N ASP A 32 4.59 12.98 3.54
CA ASP A 32 3.39 13.72 3.14
C ASP A 32 2.32 13.62 4.23
N LEU A 33 2.14 12.44 4.81
CA LEU A 33 1.19 12.21 5.90
C LEU A 33 1.55 13.05 7.14
N VAL A 34 2.83 13.11 7.50
CA VAL A 34 3.32 13.98 8.59
C VAL A 34 3.07 15.45 8.25
N GLY A 35 3.28 15.87 6.99
CA GLY A 35 2.96 17.23 6.56
C GLY A 35 1.49 17.60 6.78
N VAL A 36 0.56 16.74 6.33
CA VAL A 36 -0.89 16.92 6.56
C VAL A 36 -1.22 16.94 8.05
N TRP A 37 -0.53 16.14 8.86
CA TRP A 37 -0.73 16.11 10.31
C TRP A 37 -0.26 17.41 11.00
N GLU A 38 0.92 17.90 10.62
CA GLU A 38 1.49 19.16 11.13
C GLU A 38 0.58 20.34 10.76
N GLU A 39 0.06 20.38 9.53
CA GLU A 39 -0.90 21.38 9.06
C GLU A 39 -2.19 21.37 9.90
N LYS A 40 -2.77 20.18 10.12
CA LYS A 40 -4.02 20.04 10.91
C LYS A 40 -3.84 20.37 12.38
N THR A 41 -2.69 20.07 12.96
CA THR A 41 -2.43 20.26 14.39
C THR A 41 -1.84 21.63 14.70
N GLY A 42 -1.29 22.33 13.69
CA GLY A 42 -0.56 23.59 13.86
C GLY A 42 0.75 23.44 14.65
N LYS A 43 1.24 22.22 14.84
CA LYS A 43 2.45 21.90 15.61
C LYS A 43 3.48 21.24 14.70
N ARG A 44 4.73 21.68 14.83
CA ARG A 44 5.87 21.02 14.17
C ARG A 44 6.34 19.85 15.02
N LEU A 45 6.48 18.68 14.39
CA LEU A 45 6.94 17.46 15.02
C LEU A 45 8.45 17.32 14.83
N HIS A 46 9.13 16.80 15.85
CA HIS A 46 10.55 16.44 15.73
C HIS A 46 10.66 15.11 14.97
N LYS A 47 11.31 15.15 13.80
CA LYS A 47 11.44 14.00 12.89
C LYS A 47 12.77 13.31 13.15
N TYR A 48 12.75 12.02 13.46
CA TYR A 48 13.95 11.17 13.54
C TYR A 48 13.87 10.12 12.44
N HIS A 49 14.92 10.02 11.62
CA HIS A 49 15.01 9.02 10.57
C HIS A 49 15.75 7.80 11.09
N MET A 50 15.13 6.62 10.96
CA MET A 50 15.73 5.33 11.34
C MET A 50 16.22 4.61 10.08
N PRO A 51 17.48 4.16 10.02
CA PRO A 51 17.98 3.37 8.90
C PRO A 51 17.35 1.97 8.88
N GLN A 52 17.34 1.36 7.69
CA GLN A 52 16.69 0.08 7.46
C GLN A 52 17.32 -1.05 8.29
N GLU A 53 18.64 -1.05 8.44
CA GLU A 53 19.39 -2.08 9.18
C GLU A 53 19.03 -2.06 10.67
N GLU A 54 18.91 -0.87 11.25
CA GLU A 54 18.49 -0.70 12.64
C GLU A 54 17.06 -1.19 12.84
N LEU A 55 16.17 -0.91 11.88
CA LEU A 55 14.78 -1.36 11.93
C LEU A 55 14.69 -2.89 11.88
N VAL A 56 15.41 -3.55 10.96
CA VAL A 56 15.42 -5.02 10.84
C VAL A 56 15.89 -5.67 12.13
N LYS A 57 16.97 -5.16 12.73
CA LYS A 57 17.46 -5.65 14.03
C LYS A 57 16.40 -5.51 15.11
N ARG A 58 15.77 -4.33 15.21
CA ARG A 58 14.70 -4.06 16.20
C ARG A 58 13.46 -4.93 16.01
N ILE A 59 13.17 -5.40 14.80
CA ILE A 59 12.07 -6.33 14.51
C ILE A 59 12.45 -7.72 15.05
N GLN A 60 13.63 -8.23 14.70
CA GLN A 60 14.11 -9.56 15.11
C GLN A 60 14.22 -9.72 16.63
N GLU A 61 14.67 -8.68 17.33
CA GLU A 61 14.87 -8.70 18.78
C GLU A 61 13.56 -8.53 19.59
N SER A 62 12.45 -8.17 18.93
CA SER A 62 11.19 -7.90 19.62
C SER A 62 10.26 -9.12 19.68
N PRO A 63 9.55 -9.33 20.79
CA PRO A 63 8.59 -10.43 20.92
C PRO A 63 7.32 -10.15 20.10
N PHE A 64 6.55 -11.19 19.81
CA PHE A 64 5.21 -11.02 19.24
C PHE A 64 4.27 -10.35 20.26
N PRO A 65 3.44 -9.37 19.85
CA PRO A 65 3.20 -8.87 18.47
C PRO A 65 4.05 -7.66 18.06
N LEU A 66 4.98 -7.22 18.91
CA LEU A 66 5.73 -5.98 18.73
C LEU A 66 6.65 -6.03 17.49
N ASN A 67 7.20 -7.20 17.16
CA ASN A 67 7.94 -7.42 15.92
C ASN A 67 7.11 -7.13 14.67
N PHE A 68 5.86 -7.59 14.64
CA PHE A 68 4.93 -7.33 13.55
C PHE A 68 4.58 -5.84 13.45
N GLN A 69 4.30 -5.20 14.58
CA GLN A 69 4.02 -3.75 14.61
C GLN A 69 5.21 -2.94 14.09
N ARG A 70 6.43 -3.30 14.48
CA ARG A 70 7.66 -2.63 14.01
C ARG A 70 7.93 -2.88 12.53
N GLY A 71 7.69 -4.11 12.05
CA GLY A 71 7.83 -4.48 10.64
C GLY A 71 6.92 -3.66 9.72
N ASN A 72 5.69 -3.41 10.14
CA ASN A 72 4.71 -2.67 9.35
C ASN A 72 4.94 -1.15 9.34
N GLY A 73 5.85 -0.64 10.18
CA GLY A 73 6.24 0.77 10.22
C GLY A 73 7.40 1.13 9.29
N ALA A 74 7.95 0.17 8.54
CA ALA A 74 9.07 0.38 7.64
C ALA A 74 8.68 1.34 6.50
N CYS A 75 9.20 2.56 6.57
CA CYS A 75 9.08 3.55 5.51
C CYS A 75 10.18 3.25 4.48
N ASP A 76 9.81 2.66 3.34
CA ASP A 76 10.74 2.51 2.21
C ASP A 76 11.14 3.91 1.70
N HIS A 77 12.40 4.29 1.92
CA HIS A 77 13.08 5.28 1.09
C HIS A 77 13.53 4.60 -0.22
N GLY A 78 12.54 4.25 -1.05
CA GLY A 78 12.79 3.55 -2.30
C GLY A 78 11.68 3.80 -3.31
N SER A 79 11.85 4.86 -4.10
CA SER A 79 11.15 5.07 -5.39
C SER A 79 9.62 4.92 -5.37
N SER A 80 8.94 6.07 -5.30
CA SER A 80 7.62 6.25 -5.89
C SER A 80 7.66 5.83 -7.37
N THR A 81 7.48 4.55 -7.65
CA THR A 81 6.89 4.13 -8.91
C THR A 81 5.43 4.55 -8.80
N ARG A 82 5.15 5.79 -9.22
CA ARG A 82 3.85 6.17 -9.74
C ARG A 82 3.52 5.12 -10.80
N LEU A 83 2.77 4.09 -10.42
CA LEU A 83 2.07 3.25 -11.37
C LEU A 83 1.14 4.21 -12.11
N ARG A 84 1.59 4.63 -13.30
CA ARG A 84 0.76 5.38 -14.25
C ARG A 84 -0.54 4.59 -14.38
N PRO A 85 -1.71 5.23 -14.25
CA PRO A 85 -2.96 4.55 -14.50
C PRO A 85 -2.95 4.15 -15.97
N ASP A 86 -2.79 2.84 -16.23
CA ASP A 86 -2.89 2.28 -17.57
C ASP A 86 -4.36 2.38 -17.97
N HIS A 87 -4.69 3.47 -18.68
CA HIS A 87 -6.00 3.66 -19.29
C HIS A 87 -6.15 2.63 -20.41
N GLY A 88 -6.79 1.51 -20.08
CA GLY A 88 -7.55 0.69 -21.01
C GLY A 88 -6.75 0.01 -22.11
N ARG A 89 -6.37 -1.26 -21.89
CA ARG A 89 -6.43 -2.28 -22.95
C ARG A 89 -6.56 -3.67 -22.33
N LEU A 90 -7.81 -4.15 -22.26
CA LEU A 90 -8.10 -5.59 -22.20
C LEU A 90 -7.37 -6.26 -23.37
N ARG A 91 -6.23 -6.92 -23.11
CA ARG A 91 -5.62 -7.82 -24.08
C ARG A 91 -6.60 -8.98 -24.28
N ARG A 92 -7.32 -8.96 -25.40
CA ARG A 92 -8.02 -10.12 -25.94
C ARG A 92 -6.99 -11.27 -26.03
N LEU A 93 -7.20 -12.33 -25.27
CA LEU A 93 -6.58 -13.62 -25.56
C LEU A 93 -7.22 -14.10 -26.86
N ARG A 94 -6.54 -13.87 -27.99
CA ARG A 94 -6.85 -14.60 -29.23
C ARG A 94 -6.43 -16.04 -29.00
N GLY A 95 -7.41 -16.93 -28.94
CA GLY A 95 -7.15 -18.33 -29.27
C GLY A 95 -6.71 -18.42 -30.72
N HIS A 96 -5.66 -19.19 -30.98
CA HIS A 96 -5.47 -19.93 -32.21
C HIS A 96 -4.56 -21.11 -31.90
N ALA A 97 -5.06 -22.30 -32.25
CA ALA A 97 -4.37 -23.57 -32.19
C ALA A 97 -3.08 -23.57 -33.02
N ALA A 98 -2.07 -24.31 -32.55
CA ALA A 98 -1.21 -25.19 -33.36
C ALA A 98 -0.20 -25.88 -32.43
N LEU A 99 -0.43 -27.17 -32.18
CA LEU A 99 0.61 -28.14 -31.80
C LEU A 99 1.39 -28.51 -33.07
N PRO A 100 2.69 -28.81 -32.96
CA PRO A 100 3.27 -30.00 -33.58
C PRO A 100 3.22 -31.20 -32.62
#